data_AF-A0AAE2C151-F1
#
_entry.id   AF-A0AAE2C151-F1
#
_cell.length_a   1.000
_cell.length_b   1.000
_cell.length_c   1.000
_cell.angle_alpha   90.00
_cell.angle_beta   90.00
_cell.angle_gamma   90.00
#
_symmetry.space_group_name_H-M   'P 1'
#
loop_
_entity.id
_entity.type
_entity.pdbx_description
1 polymer ?
#
loop_
_entity_poly.entity_id
_entity_poly.type
_entity_poly.pdbx_seq_one_letter_code
_entity_poly.pdbx_strand_id
1 'polypeptide(L)'
;MGKRSKARVSEEHLEEEDEEMEEDQEYLDGSSSSNDKSLYEEAKEKFQQLQKDLVGDVIQNLQTFFRAMYKKISEADIEEFEANYRGSESEKKDLLELYKKLKGNMDRLFCCMLCSEPMLDSHRFKDIIDEAISAGDLKSTKAYENGPRKSKKDSEDLYAIIAQRQNERRGKIDSMFSSLVQKYGGGESVPEPSEEEFEAARRKLESRRNCKRK
;
A
#
# COMPACT_ATOMS: atom_id res chain seq x y z
N MET A 1 9.02 -20.61 20.78
CA MET A 1 9.78 -19.46 20.24
C MET A 1 9.04 -18.92 19.02
N GLY A 2 8.08 -18.02 19.26
CA GLY A 2 7.22 -17.46 18.20
C GLY A 2 7.93 -16.33 17.47
N LYS A 3 7.97 -16.41 16.14
CA LYS A 3 8.44 -15.32 15.26
C LYS A 3 7.30 -14.32 15.10
N ARG A 4 7.54 -13.06 15.52
CA ARG A 4 6.65 -11.92 15.28
C ARG A 4 6.67 -11.56 13.79
N SER A 5 5.54 -11.70 13.11
CA SER A 5 5.25 -11.08 11.82
C SER A 5 4.70 -9.68 12.04
N LYS A 6 5.23 -8.69 11.31
CA LYS A 6 4.61 -7.35 11.21
C LYS A 6 3.41 -7.47 10.27
N ALA A 7 2.21 -7.19 10.79
CA ALA A 7 1.02 -7.01 9.98
C ALA A 7 1.14 -5.68 9.22
N ARG A 8 0.83 -5.74 7.93
CA ARG A 8 0.61 -4.59 7.06
C ARG A 8 -0.82 -4.15 7.35
N VAL A 9 -1.00 -2.98 7.97
CA VAL A 9 -2.33 -2.40 8.18
C VAL A 9 -2.82 -1.94 6.80
N SER A 10 -3.97 -2.46 6.39
CA SER A 10 -4.67 -2.09 5.16
C SER A 10 -5.40 -0.77 5.37
N GLU A 11 -5.36 0.06 4.33
CA GLU A 11 -5.89 1.42 4.21
C GLU A 11 -7.42 1.51 4.32
N GLU A 12 -8.12 0.37 4.29
CA GLU A 12 -9.57 0.27 4.53
C GLU A 12 -9.94 0.30 6.04
N HIS A 13 -8.96 0.33 6.94
CA HIS A 13 -9.21 0.43 8.40
C HIS A 13 -9.21 1.88 8.92
N LEU A 14 -8.99 2.86 8.03
CA LEU A 14 -9.00 4.28 8.39
C LEU A 14 -10.39 4.91 8.22
N GLU A 15 -11.31 4.27 7.50
CA GLU A 15 -12.68 4.81 7.30
C GLU A 15 -13.65 4.31 8.38
N GLU A 16 -13.38 3.17 9.03
CA GLU A 16 -14.19 2.67 10.16
C GLU A 16 -13.83 3.38 11.49
N GLU A 17 -12.58 3.85 11.67
CA GLU A 17 -12.18 4.65 12.84
C GLU A 17 -12.78 6.07 12.82
N ASP A 18 -13.08 6.60 11.62
CA ASP A 18 -13.70 7.92 11.46
C ASP A 18 -15.23 7.88 11.69
N GLU A 19 -15.91 6.76 11.41
CA GLU A 19 -17.34 6.60 11.72
C GLU A 19 -17.59 6.27 13.21
N GLU A 20 -16.73 5.49 13.88
CA GLU A 20 -16.81 5.30 15.34
C GLU A 20 -16.49 6.61 16.12
N MET A 21 -15.74 7.54 15.52
CA MET A 21 -15.47 8.87 16.09
C MET A 21 -16.65 9.86 15.97
N GLU A 22 -17.64 9.59 15.13
CA GLU A 22 -18.86 10.41 15.00
C GLU A 22 -19.99 9.94 15.94
N GLU A 23 -20.14 8.63 16.20
CA GLU A 23 -21.16 8.14 17.14
C GLU A 23 -20.82 8.45 18.60
N ASP A 24 -19.52 8.51 18.96
CA ASP A 24 -19.07 8.91 20.30
C ASP A 24 -19.17 10.44 20.56
N GLN A 25 -19.32 11.26 19.51
CA GLN A 25 -19.58 12.69 19.68
C GLN A 25 -21.02 13.00 20.12
N GLU A 26 -21.99 12.12 19.84
CA GLU A 26 -23.38 12.32 20.28
C GLU A 26 -23.60 11.88 21.74
N TYR A 27 -22.78 10.96 22.27
CA TYR A 27 -22.92 10.47 23.64
C TYR A 27 -22.22 11.33 24.73
N LEU A 28 -21.41 12.31 24.32
CA LEU A 28 -20.69 13.20 25.24
C LEU A 28 -21.33 14.60 25.37
N ASP A 29 -22.55 14.80 24.87
CA ASP A 29 -23.33 16.03 25.15
C ASP A 29 -24.13 15.94 26.47
N GLY A 30 -24.05 14.81 27.17
CA GLY A 30 -24.85 14.52 28.36
C GLY A 30 -24.07 14.57 29.68
N SER A 31 -23.41 15.69 30.03
CA SER A 31 -23.12 16.10 31.44
C SER A 31 -22.04 17.21 31.61
N SER A 32 -21.84 18.12 30.67
CA SER A 32 -20.88 19.21 30.88
C SER A 32 -21.59 20.53 31.17
N SER A 33 -21.22 21.17 32.28
CA SER A 33 -21.84 22.43 32.70
C SER A 33 -21.58 23.51 31.66
N SER A 34 -22.47 24.50 31.53
CA SER A 34 -22.31 25.60 30.55
C SER A 34 -20.96 26.34 30.65
N ASN A 35 -20.27 26.24 31.79
CA ASN A 35 -18.96 26.83 32.00
C ASN A 35 -17.83 26.04 31.31
N ASP A 36 -17.97 24.73 31.14
CA ASP A 36 -16.91 23.86 30.60
C ASP A 36 -16.81 23.95 29.06
N LYS A 37 -17.95 24.10 28.37
CA LYS A 37 -17.99 24.38 26.91
C LYS A 37 -17.38 25.74 26.57
N SER A 38 -17.63 26.76 27.42
CA SER A 38 -17.03 28.08 27.30
C SER A 38 -15.51 28.05 27.46
N LEU A 39 -15.00 27.27 28.41
CA LEU A 39 -13.56 27.10 28.62
C LEU A 39 -12.88 26.39 27.44
N TYR A 40 -13.57 25.43 26.81
CA TYR A 40 -13.04 24.74 25.63
C TYR A 40 -12.89 25.67 24.43
N GLU A 41 -13.89 26.51 24.14
CA GLU A 41 -13.79 27.51 23.07
C GLU A 41 -12.70 28.55 23.36
N GLU A 42 -12.59 29.02 24.61
CA GLU A 42 -11.52 29.94 25.01
C GLU A 42 -10.12 29.28 24.87
N ALA A 43 -9.99 28.00 25.22
CA ALA A 43 -8.75 27.24 25.05
C ALA A 43 -8.40 27.05 23.56
N LYS A 44 -9.40 26.82 22.70
CA LYS A 44 -9.24 26.68 21.26
C LYS A 44 -8.78 27.98 20.62
N GLU A 45 -9.36 29.12 20.99
CA GLU A 45 -8.93 30.44 20.53
C GLU A 45 -7.50 30.75 20.96
N LYS A 46 -7.14 30.46 22.22
CA LYS A 46 -5.76 30.63 22.72
C LYS A 46 -4.77 29.74 22.00
N PHE A 47 -5.13 28.49 21.72
CA PHE A 47 -4.27 27.58 20.96
C PHE A 47 -4.05 28.08 19.52
N GLN A 48 -5.11 28.59 18.88
CA GLN A 48 -5.02 29.13 17.52
C GLN A 48 -4.19 30.42 17.47
N GLN A 49 -4.28 31.26 18.51
CA GLN A 49 -3.42 32.43 18.67
C GLN A 49 -1.95 32.03 18.91
N LEU A 50 -1.69 31.04 19.76
CA LEU A 50 -0.34 30.49 19.98
C LEU A 50 0.27 29.90 18.71
N GLN A 51 -0.52 29.19 17.90
CA GLN A 51 -0.07 28.71 16.59
C GLN A 51 0.29 29.87 15.66
N LYS A 52 -0.52 30.93 15.63
CA LYS A 52 -0.26 32.12 14.82
C LYS A 52 1.02 32.85 15.26
N ASP A 53 1.24 32.98 16.56
CA ASP A 53 2.42 33.65 17.11
C ASP A 53 3.70 32.80 16.93
N LEU A 54 3.60 31.47 17.02
CA LEU A 54 4.73 30.56 16.80
C LEU A 54 5.09 30.41 15.31
N VAL A 55 4.09 30.32 14.43
CA VAL A 55 4.26 30.08 12.98
C VAL A 55 4.47 31.38 12.21
N GLY A 56 4.03 32.52 12.75
CA GLY A 56 4.04 33.81 12.08
C GLY A 56 5.45 34.34 11.83
N ASP A 57 6.12 34.86 12.86
CA ASP A 57 7.31 35.68 12.61
C ASP A 57 8.60 34.85 12.52
N VAL A 58 8.75 33.82 13.35
CA VAL A 58 10.01 33.04 13.41
C VAL A 58 10.19 32.18 12.15
N ILE A 59 9.13 31.50 11.72
CA ILE A 59 9.19 30.62 10.54
C ILE A 59 9.32 31.44 9.26
N GLN A 60 8.64 32.59 9.15
CA GLN A 60 8.77 33.48 7.99
C GLN A 60 10.16 34.12 7.91
N ASN A 61 10.74 34.53 9.04
CA ASN A 61 12.12 35.03 9.09
C ASN A 61 13.13 33.94 8.71
N LEU A 62 12.93 32.70 9.15
CA LEU A 62 13.77 31.57 8.77
C LEU A 62 13.63 31.24 7.27
N GLN A 63 12.39 31.24 6.77
CA GLN A 63 12.10 30.97 5.37
C GLN A 63 12.74 32.03 4.47
N THR A 64 12.60 33.32 4.81
CA THR A 64 13.22 34.43 4.06
C THR A 64 14.74 34.35 4.12
N PHE A 65 15.33 34.01 5.27
CA PHE A 65 16.78 33.78 5.39
C PHE A 65 17.28 32.71 4.41
N PHE A 66 16.66 31.53 4.40
CA PHE A 66 17.08 30.46 3.49
C PHE A 66 16.77 30.77 2.01
N ARG A 67 15.67 31.48 1.73
CA ARG A 67 15.32 31.94 0.38
C ARG A 67 16.31 32.98 -0.16
N ALA A 68 16.91 33.78 0.72
CA ALA A 68 17.95 34.74 0.36
C ALA A 68 19.32 34.06 0.18
N MET A 69 19.59 33.00 0.94
CA MET A 69 20.84 32.23 0.88
C MET A 69 20.95 31.36 -0.38
N TYR A 70 19.83 30.79 -0.86
CA TYR A 70 19.82 29.85 -1.98
C TYR A 70 18.99 30.36 -3.16
N LYS A 71 19.49 30.12 -4.38
CA LYS A 71 18.74 30.39 -5.62
C LYS A 71 17.42 29.59 -5.60
N LYS A 72 16.35 30.22 -6.09
CA LYS A 72 15.09 29.51 -6.37
C LYS A 72 15.33 28.50 -7.51
N ILE A 73 15.19 27.23 -7.20
CA ILE A 73 15.29 26.14 -8.18
C ILE A 73 14.00 26.13 -9.02
N SER A 74 14.16 26.21 -10.34
CA SER A 74 13.09 26.02 -11.32
C SER A 74 13.13 24.59 -11.88
N GLU A 75 12.05 24.16 -12.55
CA GLU A 75 12.01 22.85 -13.22
C GLU A 75 13.13 22.72 -14.27
N ALA A 76 13.40 23.79 -15.03
CA ALA A 76 14.49 23.83 -16.00
C ALA A 76 15.87 23.61 -15.36
N ASP A 77 16.10 24.13 -14.14
CA ASP A 77 17.37 23.90 -13.41
C ASP A 77 17.53 22.42 -13.02
N ILE A 78 16.42 21.73 -12.73
CA ILE A 78 16.42 20.29 -12.37
C ILE A 78 16.72 19.45 -13.62
N GLU A 79 16.09 19.77 -14.75
CA GLU A 79 16.33 19.09 -16.04
C GLU A 79 17.77 19.30 -16.52
N GLU A 80 18.31 20.51 -16.41
CA GLU A 80 19.71 20.81 -16.73
C GLU A 80 20.66 20.02 -15.81
N PHE A 81 20.36 19.94 -14.51
CA PHE A 81 21.14 19.14 -13.59
C PHE A 81 21.10 17.65 -13.95
N GLU A 82 19.92 17.10 -14.25
CA GLU A 82 19.77 15.69 -14.62
C GLU A 82 20.57 15.35 -15.88
N ALA A 83 20.47 16.20 -16.92
CA ALA A 83 21.20 16.01 -18.17
C ALA A 83 22.73 16.06 -17.97
N ASN A 84 23.20 16.93 -17.08
CA ASN A 84 24.62 17.05 -16.76
C ASN A 84 25.12 15.96 -15.81
N TYR A 85 24.27 15.45 -14.92
CA TYR A 85 24.62 14.42 -13.95
C TYR A 85 24.63 13.02 -14.57
N ARG A 86 23.67 12.70 -15.44
CA ARG A 86 23.61 11.41 -16.12
C ARG A 86 24.84 11.20 -17.02
N GLY A 87 25.53 10.09 -16.84
CA GLY A 87 26.77 9.73 -17.55
C GLY A 87 28.02 10.45 -17.04
N SER A 88 27.90 11.33 -16.04
CA SER A 88 29.03 12.07 -15.48
C SER A 88 29.94 11.21 -14.60
N GLU A 89 31.18 11.66 -14.40
CA GLU A 89 32.10 11.02 -13.46
C GLU A 89 31.63 11.14 -12.01
N SER A 90 30.85 12.18 -11.68
CA SER A 90 30.18 12.30 -10.37
C SER A 90 29.20 11.15 -10.14
N GLU A 91 28.34 10.87 -11.12
CA GLU A 91 27.36 9.79 -11.02
C GLU A 91 28.05 8.44 -10.83
N LYS A 92 29.11 8.15 -11.59
CA LYS A 92 29.89 6.92 -11.42
C LYS A 92 30.44 6.81 -10.00
N LYS A 93 31.04 7.87 -9.47
CA LYS A 93 31.59 7.88 -8.10
C LYS A 93 30.52 7.62 -7.04
N ASP A 94 29.39 8.33 -7.14
CA ASP A 94 28.26 8.20 -6.22
C ASP A 94 27.68 6.77 -6.27
N LEU A 95 27.55 6.20 -7.47
CA LEU A 95 27.08 4.83 -7.69
C LEU A 95 27.99 3.81 -7.02
N LEU A 96 29.31 3.93 -7.20
CA LEU A 96 30.30 3.02 -6.59
C LEU A 96 30.33 3.16 -5.06
N GLU A 97 30.19 4.38 -4.54
CA GLU A 97 30.12 4.63 -3.09
C GLU A 97 28.85 4.02 -2.49
N LEU A 98 27.70 4.23 -3.13
CA LEU A 98 26.42 3.63 -2.71
C LEU A 98 26.45 2.11 -2.80
N TYR A 99 27.05 1.55 -3.85
CA TYR A 99 27.23 0.10 -3.98
C TYR A 99 28.00 -0.47 -2.79
N LYS A 100 29.10 0.18 -2.38
CA LYS A 100 29.89 -0.22 -1.20
C LYS A 100 29.07 -0.14 0.09
N LYS A 101 28.34 0.96 0.30
CA LYS A 101 27.49 1.17 1.50
C LYS A 101 26.36 0.14 1.59
N LEU A 102 25.70 -0.13 0.46
CA LEU A 102 24.53 -1.01 0.36
C LEU A 102 24.89 -2.47 0.06
N LYS A 103 26.19 -2.79 -0.04
CA LYS A 103 26.73 -4.14 -0.27
C LYS A 103 26.14 -4.81 -1.52
N GLY A 104 25.94 -4.04 -2.59
CA GLY A 104 25.39 -4.51 -3.86
C GLY A 104 23.90 -4.87 -3.86
N ASN A 105 23.12 -4.37 -2.89
CA ASN A 105 21.67 -4.44 -2.98
C ASN A 105 21.15 -3.38 -3.97
N MET A 106 20.78 -3.81 -5.18
CA MET A 106 20.33 -2.92 -6.25
C MET A 106 19.00 -2.22 -5.94
N ASP A 107 18.03 -2.91 -5.31
CA ASP A 107 16.73 -2.31 -4.99
C ASP A 107 16.88 -1.11 -4.06
N ARG A 108 17.72 -1.24 -3.02
CA ARG A 108 18.03 -0.12 -2.12
C ARG A 108 18.88 0.95 -2.78
N LEU A 109 19.73 0.56 -3.73
CA LEU A 109 20.58 1.51 -4.46
C LEU A 109 19.72 2.46 -5.27
N PHE A 110 18.72 1.97 -6.00
CA PHE A 110 17.79 2.83 -6.73
C PHE A 110 16.99 3.76 -5.80
N CYS A 111 16.64 3.34 -4.59
CA CYS A 111 15.96 4.24 -3.65
C CYS A 111 16.82 5.41 -3.16
N CYS A 112 18.16 5.29 -3.22
CA CYS A 112 19.08 6.28 -2.69
C CYS A 112 19.85 7.05 -3.77
N MET A 113 19.85 6.56 -5.01
CA MET A 113 20.60 7.16 -6.10
C MET A 113 19.81 8.29 -6.76
N LEU A 114 20.50 9.42 -7.01
CA LEU A 114 19.92 10.57 -7.72
C LEU A 114 19.63 10.22 -9.18
N CYS A 115 18.58 10.84 -9.73
CA CYS A 115 18.21 10.70 -11.15
C CYS A 115 18.11 9.23 -11.60
N SER A 116 17.62 8.36 -10.72
CA SER A 116 17.57 6.92 -10.96
C SER A 116 16.16 6.40 -11.11
N GLU A 117 15.92 5.74 -12.24
CA GLU A 117 14.68 5.02 -12.51
C GLU A 117 14.97 3.53 -12.67
N PRO A 118 14.43 2.65 -11.80
CA PRO A 118 14.69 1.21 -11.87
C PRO A 118 14.40 0.58 -13.24
N MET A 119 13.42 1.11 -13.98
CA MET A 119 13.01 0.57 -15.27
C MET A 119 13.91 1.03 -16.42
N LEU A 120 14.42 2.26 -16.38
CA LEU A 120 15.21 2.84 -17.46
C LEU A 120 16.73 2.73 -17.21
N ASP A 121 17.17 2.94 -15.98
CA ASP A 121 18.59 3.07 -15.62
C ASP A 121 19.23 1.76 -15.18
N SER A 122 18.45 0.67 -15.07
CA SER A 122 18.98 -0.59 -14.52
C SER A 122 20.10 -1.20 -15.34
N HIS A 123 20.05 -1.10 -16.67
CA HIS A 123 21.12 -1.62 -17.54
C HIS A 123 22.39 -0.77 -17.39
N ARG A 124 22.24 0.55 -17.48
CA ARG A 124 23.34 1.52 -17.39
C ARG A 124 24.13 1.42 -16.09
N PHE A 125 23.43 1.29 -14.96
CA PHE A 125 24.09 1.11 -13.67
C PHE A 125 24.78 -0.24 -13.54
N LYS A 126 24.19 -1.31 -14.09
CA LYS A 126 24.84 -2.62 -14.12
C LYS A 126 26.12 -2.58 -14.94
N ASP A 127 26.12 -1.95 -16.12
CA ASP A 127 27.32 -1.83 -16.95
C ASP A 127 28.46 -1.14 -16.20
N ILE A 128 28.18 -0.02 -15.53
CA ILE A 128 29.19 0.73 -14.75
C ILE A 128 29.72 -0.12 -13.58
N ILE A 129 28.84 -0.84 -12.88
CA ILE A 129 29.22 -1.70 -11.76
C ILE A 129 30.04 -2.89 -12.26
N ASP A 130 29.62 -3.52 -13.35
CA ASP A 130 30.31 -4.67 -13.96
C ASP A 130 31.68 -4.26 -14.49
N GLU A 131 31.79 -3.09 -15.12
CA GLU A 131 33.06 -2.48 -15.52
C GLU A 131 33.98 -2.30 -14.30
N ALA A 132 33.48 -1.71 -13.21
CA ALA A 132 34.25 -1.51 -11.98
C ALA A 132 34.63 -2.82 -11.27
N ILE A 133 33.78 -3.85 -11.35
CA ILE A 133 34.11 -5.20 -10.84
C ILE A 133 35.19 -5.84 -11.72
N SER A 134 35.11 -5.69 -13.03
CA SER A 134 36.11 -6.22 -13.97
C SER A 134 37.47 -5.54 -13.84
N ALA A 135 37.48 -4.24 -13.54
CA ALA A 135 38.67 -3.46 -13.22
C ALA A 135 39.28 -3.83 -11.85
N GLY A 136 38.51 -4.49 -10.98
CA GLY A 136 38.93 -4.90 -9.63
C GLY A 136 38.74 -3.83 -8.55
N ASP A 137 38.12 -2.69 -8.88
CA ASP A 137 37.82 -1.60 -7.94
C ASP A 137 36.67 -1.95 -6.98
N LEU A 138 35.79 -2.85 -7.41
CA LEU A 138 34.68 -3.38 -6.63
C LEU A 138 34.73 -4.90 -6.53
N LYS A 139 34.24 -5.41 -5.40
CA LYS A 139 34.00 -6.84 -5.19
C LYS A 139 32.54 -7.15 -5.49
N SER A 140 32.30 -8.10 -6.38
CA SER A 140 30.98 -8.68 -6.58
C SER A 140 30.44 -9.21 -5.25
N THR A 141 29.19 -8.89 -4.93
CA THR A 141 28.51 -9.41 -3.74
C THR A 141 27.41 -10.39 -4.14
N LYS A 142 27.10 -11.32 -3.23
CA LYS A 142 25.98 -12.26 -3.43
C LYS A 142 24.66 -11.54 -3.68
N ALA A 143 24.44 -10.36 -3.10
CA ALA A 143 23.20 -9.61 -3.30
C ALA A 143 23.09 -9.10 -4.75
N TYR A 144 24.21 -8.68 -5.33
CA TYR A 144 24.29 -8.22 -6.71
C TYR A 144 24.13 -9.38 -7.70
N GLU A 145 24.85 -10.49 -7.49
CA GLU A 145 24.80 -11.68 -8.37
C GLU A 145 23.43 -12.33 -8.41
N ASN A 146 22.73 -12.39 -7.27
CA ASN A 146 21.40 -13.00 -7.20
C ASN A 146 20.31 -12.11 -7.83
N GLY A 147 20.67 -10.92 -8.32
CA GLY A 147 19.78 -9.95 -8.93
C GLY A 147 18.67 -9.47 -7.99
N PRO A 148 17.81 -8.53 -8.45
CA PRO A 148 16.54 -8.32 -7.79
C PRO A 148 15.82 -9.66 -7.79
N ARG A 149 15.51 -10.18 -6.61
CA ARG A 149 14.66 -11.36 -6.50
C ARG A 149 13.37 -11.00 -7.19
N LYS A 150 13.15 -11.48 -8.41
CA LYS A 150 11.80 -11.57 -8.97
C LYS A 150 11.02 -12.34 -7.91
N SER A 151 10.22 -11.64 -7.10
CA SER A 151 9.06 -12.25 -6.48
C SER A 151 8.36 -12.92 -7.66
N LYS A 152 8.42 -14.25 -7.68
CA LYS A 152 7.76 -15.03 -8.71
C LYS A 152 6.28 -14.66 -8.59
N LYS A 153 5.81 -13.86 -9.55
CA LYS A 153 4.52 -14.04 -10.21
C LYS A 153 3.35 -14.20 -9.23
N ASP A 154 2.74 -13.10 -8.78
CA ASP A 154 1.50 -13.19 -8.01
C ASP A 154 0.26 -12.76 -8.80
N SER A 155 0.37 -11.99 -9.91
CA SER A 155 -0.82 -11.58 -10.68
C SER A 155 -1.23 -12.61 -11.73
N GLU A 156 -0.32 -13.00 -12.63
CA GLU A 156 -0.59 -14.02 -13.66
C GLU A 156 -0.73 -15.44 -13.07
N ASP A 157 0.00 -15.73 -11.99
CA ASP A 157 -0.03 -17.05 -11.34
C ASP A 157 -1.30 -17.21 -10.50
N LEU A 158 -1.78 -16.16 -9.83
CA LEU A 158 -3.05 -16.23 -9.10
C LEU A 158 -4.24 -16.46 -10.04
N TYR A 159 -4.27 -15.80 -11.20
CA TYR A 159 -5.29 -16.05 -12.22
C TYR A 159 -5.24 -17.50 -12.73
N ALA A 160 -4.03 -18.01 -13.00
CA ALA A 160 -3.84 -19.39 -13.42
C ALA A 160 -4.26 -20.40 -12.32
N ILE A 161 -3.94 -20.14 -11.05
CA ILE A 161 -4.32 -20.96 -9.90
C ILE A 161 -5.84 -20.95 -9.70
N ILE A 162 -6.50 -19.80 -9.82
CA ILE A 162 -7.96 -19.70 -9.72
C ILE A 162 -8.64 -20.45 -10.86
N ALA A 163 -8.18 -20.26 -12.11
CA ALA A 163 -8.71 -20.96 -13.28
C ALA A 163 -8.54 -22.48 -13.18
N GLN A 164 -7.37 -22.94 -12.70
CA GLN A 164 -7.12 -24.36 -12.46
C GLN A 164 -8.08 -24.93 -11.41
N ARG A 165 -8.22 -24.27 -10.25
CA ARG A 165 -9.12 -24.72 -9.17
C ARG A 165 -10.59 -24.74 -9.61
N GLN A 166 -11.01 -23.80 -10.45
CA GLN A 166 -12.36 -23.77 -11.00
C GLN A 166 -12.60 -24.95 -11.96
N ASN A 167 -11.64 -25.28 -12.83
CA ASN A 167 -11.71 -26.45 -13.71
C ASN A 167 -11.75 -27.77 -12.93
N GLU A 168 -10.92 -27.92 -11.89
CA GLU A 168 -10.92 -29.08 -10.99
C GLU A 168 -12.27 -29.25 -10.26
N ARG A 169 -12.87 -28.15 -9.83
CA ARG A 169 -14.19 -28.17 -9.18
C ARG A 169 -15.31 -28.51 -10.15
N ARG A 170 -15.29 -28.01 -11.39
CA ARG A 170 -16.36 -28.22 -12.38
C ARG A 170 -16.66 -29.70 -12.61
N GLY A 171 -15.64 -30.50 -12.90
CA GLY A 171 -15.82 -31.95 -13.12
C GLY A 171 -16.32 -32.70 -11.88
N LYS A 172 -15.91 -32.28 -10.68
CA LYS A 172 -16.37 -32.88 -9.42
C LYS A 172 -17.81 -32.47 -9.07
N ILE A 173 -18.20 -31.24 -9.38
CA ILE A 173 -19.56 -30.73 -9.16
C ILE A 173 -20.56 -31.43 -10.08
N ASP A 174 -20.23 -31.64 -11.36
CA ASP A 174 -21.13 -32.34 -12.29
C ASP A 174 -21.40 -33.79 -11.87
N SER A 175 -20.37 -34.48 -11.36
CA SER A 175 -20.53 -35.82 -10.80
C SER A 175 -21.40 -35.83 -9.53
N MET A 176 -21.17 -34.86 -8.62
CA MET A 176 -22.00 -34.71 -7.42
C MET A 176 -23.45 -34.35 -7.78
N PHE A 177 -23.67 -33.42 -8.70
CA PHE A 177 -24.99 -33.00 -9.18
C PHE A 177 -25.73 -34.15 -9.86
N SER A 178 -25.05 -34.91 -10.73
CA SER A 178 -25.62 -36.10 -11.37
C SER A 178 -26.03 -37.14 -10.32
N SER A 179 -25.21 -37.37 -9.29
CA SER A 179 -25.58 -38.29 -8.20
C SER A 179 -26.79 -37.80 -7.39
N LEU A 180 -26.95 -36.49 -7.24
CA LEU A 180 -28.05 -35.87 -6.52
C LEU A 180 -29.34 -35.96 -7.35
N VAL A 181 -29.27 -35.60 -8.63
CA VAL A 181 -30.37 -35.74 -9.60
C VAL A 181 -30.76 -37.20 -9.77
N GLN A 182 -29.81 -38.13 -9.75
CA GLN A 182 -30.13 -39.55 -9.84
C GLN A 182 -30.82 -40.07 -8.56
N LYS A 183 -30.44 -39.58 -7.37
CA LYS A 183 -31.06 -40.00 -6.10
C LYS A 183 -32.40 -39.34 -5.82
N TYR A 184 -32.60 -38.09 -6.23
CA TYR A 184 -33.76 -37.26 -5.85
C TYR A 184 -34.54 -36.69 -7.04
N GLY A 185 -33.94 -36.64 -8.23
CA GLY A 185 -34.57 -36.18 -9.48
C GLY A 185 -35.07 -37.31 -10.37
N GLY A 186 -35.09 -38.55 -9.87
CA GLY A 186 -35.62 -39.71 -10.60
C GLY A 186 -37.13 -39.81 -10.47
N GLY A 187 -37.86 -39.32 -11.47
CA GLY A 187 -39.05 -40.01 -11.96
C GLY A 187 -40.43 -39.45 -11.64
N GLU A 188 -40.61 -38.14 -11.44
CA GLU A 188 -41.90 -37.46 -11.64
C GLU A 188 -41.61 -35.95 -11.73
N SER A 189 -42.23 -35.22 -12.67
CA SER A 189 -42.17 -33.76 -12.66
C SER A 189 -42.93 -33.28 -11.44
N VAL A 190 -42.26 -33.19 -10.28
CA VAL A 190 -42.81 -32.51 -9.12
C VAL A 190 -43.12 -31.09 -9.61
N PRO A 191 -44.39 -30.64 -9.57
CA PRO A 191 -44.72 -29.29 -10.02
C PRO A 191 -43.86 -28.31 -9.25
N GLU A 192 -43.34 -27.30 -9.94
CA GLU A 192 -42.55 -26.25 -9.29
C GLU A 192 -43.33 -25.76 -8.07
N PRO A 193 -42.70 -25.70 -6.88
CA PRO A 193 -43.36 -25.20 -5.68
C PRO A 193 -43.96 -23.84 -5.98
N SER A 194 -45.17 -23.60 -5.48
CA SER A 194 -45.85 -22.34 -5.75
C SER A 194 -45.00 -21.15 -5.29
N GLU A 195 -45.10 -20.02 -5.99
CA GLU A 195 -44.31 -18.82 -5.67
C GLU A 195 -44.39 -18.43 -4.19
N GLU A 196 -45.55 -18.64 -3.56
CA GLU A 196 -45.78 -18.38 -2.14
C GLU A 196 -44.95 -19.31 -1.22
N GLU A 197 -44.87 -20.61 -1.55
CA GLU A 197 -44.04 -21.56 -0.80
C GLU A 197 -42.54 -21.26 -0.99
N PHE A 198 -42.17 -20.75 -2.17
CA PHE A 198 -40.80 -20.36 -2.47
C PHE A 198 -40.37 -19.08 -1.73
N GLU A 199 -41.24 -18.08 -1.68
CA GLU A 199 -41.06 -16.86 -0.90
C GLU A 199 -40.97 -17.16 0.60
N ALA A 200 -41.79 -18.09 1.10
CA ALA A 200 -41.73 -18.53 2.49
C ALA A 200 -40.38 -19.21 2.82
N ALA A 201 -39.86 -20.03 1.90
CA ALA A 201 -38.55 -20.65 2.05
C ALA A 201 -37.41 -19.60 2.08
N ARG A 202 -37.49 -18.58 1.21
CA ARG A 202 -36.54 -17.45 1.22
C ARG A 202 -36.57 -16.68 2.53
N ARG A 203 -37.76 -16.27 3.00
CA ARG A 203 -37.93 -15.57 4.28
C ARG A 203 -37.38 -16.36 5.47
N LYS A 204 -37.55 -17.68 5.47
CA LYS A 204 -37.01 -18.56 6.51
C LYS A 204 -35.49 -18.65 6.48
N LEU A 205 -34.88 -18.56 5.30
CA LEU A 205 -33.43 -18.58 5.16
C LEU A 205 -32.81 -17.25 5.58
N GLU A 206 -33.44 -16.13 5.19
CA GLU A 206 -33.03 -14.78 5.58
C GLU A 206 -33.14 -14.56 7.08
N SER A 207 -34.21 -15.01 7.72
CA SER A 207 -34.35 -14.92 9.19
C SER A 207 -33.27 -15.73 9.92
N ARG A 208 -32.93 -16.94 9.42
CA ARG A 208 -31.82 -17.74 9.97
C ARG A 208 -30.46 -17.08 9.76
N ARG A 209 -30.25 -16.40 8.63
CA ARG A 209 -29.00 -15.68 8.35
C ARG A 209 -28.83 -14.49 9.30
N ASN A 210 -29.92 -13.76 9.56
CA ASN A 210 -29.92 -12.64 10.49
C ASN A 210 -29.74 -13.08 11.95
N CYS A 211 -30.28 -14.24 12.34
CA CYS A 211 -30.03 -14.82 13.67
C CYS A 211 -28.59 -15.32 13.89
N LYS A 212 -27.83 -15.58 12.82
CA LYS A 212 -26.44 -16.09 12.89
C LYS A 212 -25.39 -14.97 12.80
N ARG A 213 -25.81 -13.75 12.45
CA ARG A 213 -24.98 -12.54 12.38
C ARG A 213 -25.18 -11.63 13.61
N LYS A 214 -25.97 -12.08 14.59
CA LYS A 214 -26.09 -11.49 15.92
C LYS A 214 -25.37 -12.35 16.94
#